data_AF-A0A2H1EGY9-F1
#
_entry.id   AF-A0A2H1EGY9-F1
#
_cell.length_a   1.000
_cell.length_b   1.000
_cell.length_c   1.000
_cell.angle_alpha   90.00
_cell.angle_beta   90.00
_cell.angle_gamma   90.00
#
_symmetry.space_group_name_H-M   'P 1'
#
loop_
_entity.id
_entity.type
_entity.pdbx_description
1 polymer ?
#
loop_
_entity_poly.entity_id
_entity_poly.type
_entity_poly.pdbx_seq_one_letter_code
_entity_poly.pdbx_strand_id
1 'polypeptide(L)'
;MKCKGICYRFAAKKPIGGFRFAAGQRPCSVCGIFVDSLSVGIRCPCCNNKLRLNSRNAKSRKNRFNLGVLKAGNLIESGQLMTVKLVLNK
;
A
#
# COMPACT_ATOMS: atom_id res chain seq x y z
N MET A 1 19.92 2.52 -10.43
CA MET A 1 20.34 1.92 -9.14
C MET A 1 19.79 0.49 -9.04
N LYS A 2 20.60 -0.46 -8.57
CA LYS A 2 20.22 -1.88 -8.41
C LYS A 2 19.66 -2.18 -7.02
N CYS A 3 18.89 -3.25 -6.88
CA CYS A 3 18.40 -3.70 -5.58
C CYS A 3 19.56 -4.30 -4.75
N LYS A 4 19.67 -3.91 -3.48
CA LYS A 4 20.64 -4.40 -2.48
C LYS A 4 20.11 -5.52 -1.57
N GLY A 5 18.84 -5.94 -1.71
CA GLY A 5 18.22 -7.00 -0.89
C GLY A 5 17.77 -6.61 0.53
N ILE A 6 18.23 -5.50 1.12
CA ILE A 6 17.87 -5.17 2.52
C ILE A 6 16.38 -4.84 2.75
N CYS A 7 15.64 -4.52 1.69
CA CYS A 7 14.22 -4.15 1.79
C CYS A 7 13.29 -5.32 2.13
N TYR A 8 13.74 -6.58 2.05
CA TYR A 8 12.93 -7.72 2.45
C TYR A 8 12.53 -7.70 3.93
N ARG A 9 13.32 -7.05 4.79
CA ARG A 9 12.97 -6.85 6.21
C ARG A 9 11.76 -5.93 6.41
N PHE A 10 11.48 -5.09 5.41
CA PHE A 10 10.35 -4.16 5.39
C PHE A 10 9.24 -4.66 4.45
N ALA A 11 9.29 -5.92 4.03
CA ALA A 11 8.31 -6.49 3.12
C ALA A 11 6.96 -6.60 3.82
N ALA A 12 5.94 -5.99 3.21
CA ALA A 12 4.60 -6.02 3.73
C ALA A 12 3.94 -7.38 3.47
N LYS A 13 3.24 -7.91 4.47
CA LYS A 13 2.44 -9.12 4.31
C LYS A 13 1.22 -8.83 3.45
N LYS A 14 0.77 -9.82 2.68
CA LYS A 14 -0.47 -9.68 1.89
C LYS A 14 -1.64 -9.49 2.86
N PRO A 15 -2.47 -8.44 2.70
CA PRO A 15 -3.61 -8.23 3.58
C PRO A 15 -4.63 -9.37 3.39
N ILE A 16 -5.26 -9.78 4.49
CA ILE A 16 -6.33 -10.77 4.49
C ILE A 16 -7.61 -10.04 4.08
N GLY A 17 -7.93 -10.11 2.79
CA GLY A 17 -9.00 -9.34 2.16
C GLY A 17 -8.55 -7.93 1.70
N GLY A 18 -9.21 -7.42 0.66
CA GLY A 18 -8.95 -6.08 0.12
C GLY A 18 -7.76 -5.96 -0.85
N PHE A 19 -7.44 -4.71 -1.24
CA PHE A 19 -6.40 -4.39 -2.22
C PHE A 19 -5.15 -3.81 -1.52
N ARG A 20 -3.95 -4.27 -1.91
CA ARG A 20 -2.67 -3.80 -1.35
C ARG A 20 -2.52 -2.27 -1.35
N PHE A 21 -2.90 -1.61 -2.45
CA PHE A 21 -2.81 -0.15 -2.56
C PHE A 21 -3.74 0.59 -1.60
N ALA A 22 -4.89 0.01 -1.26
CA ALA A 22 -5.81 0.57 -0.27
C ALA A 22 -5.26 0.39 1.16
N ALA A 23 -4.54 -0.70 1.42
CA ALA A 23 -3.84 -0.94 2.69
C ALA A 23 -2.54 -0.11 2.86
N GLY A 24 -2.25 0.84 1.96
CA GLY A 24 -1.02 1.65 2.03
C GLY A 24 0.25 0.91 1.61
N GLN A 25 0.12 -0.28 1.02
CA GLN A 25 1.27 -1.04 0.50
C GLN A 25 1.62 -0.57 -0.90
N ARG A 26 2.91 -0.28 -1.11
CA ARG A 26 3.41 0.22 -2.39
C ARG A 26 4.54 -0.66 -2.91
N PRO A 27 4.54 -1.04 -4.19
CA PRO A 27 5.62 -1.83 -4.76
C PRO A 27 6.79 -0.96 -5.20
N CYS A 28 8.00 -1.46 -5.02
CA CYS A 28 9.21 -0.86 -5.60
C CYS A 28 9.37 -1.29 -7.07
N SER A 29 9.55 -0.34 -8.00
CA SER A 29 9.77 -0.66 -9.43
C SER A 29 11.04 -1.48 -9.69
N VAL A 30 12.07 -1.33 -8.84
CA VAL A 30 13.37 -1.98 -9.01
C VAL A 30 13.42 -3.30 -8.25
N CYS A 31 13.04 -3.30 -6.97
CA CYS A 31 13.13 -4.48 -6.12
C CYS A 31 11.92 -5.42 -6.24
N GLY A 32 10.80 -4.98 -6.84
CA GLY A 32 9.63 -5.84 -7.08
C GLY A 32 8.79 -6.20 -5.84
N ILE A 33 9.26 -5.89 -4.63
CA ILE A 33 8.54 -6.17 -3.39
C ILE A 33 7.53 -5.08 -3.03
N PHE A 34 6.52 -5.45 -2.24
CA PHE A 34 5.60 -4.52 -1.59
C PHE A 34 6.12 -4.18 -0.20
N VAL A 35 6.10 -2.89 0.13
CA VAL A 35 6.47 -2.36 1.44
C VAL A 35 5.36 -1.45 1.94
N ASP A 36 5.20 -1.35 3.25
CA ASP A 36 4.22 -0.45 3.86
C ASP A 36 4.73 0.99 3.77
N SER A 37 4.18 1.81 2.86
CA SER A 37 4.72 3.15 2.61
C SER A 37 4.56 4.10 3.80
N LEU A 38 3.70 3.75 4.76
CA LEU A 38 3.57 4.50 6.00
C LEU A 38 4.78 4.30 6.93
N SER A 39 5.46 3.15 6.83
CA SER A 39 6.64 2.82 7.66
C SER A 39 7.96 3.32 7.05
N VAL A 40 8.15 3.11 5.74
CA VAL A 40 9.39 3.45 5.02
C VAL A 40 9.31 4.77 4.26
N GLY A 41 8.13 5.38 4.18
CA GLY A 41 7.88 6.57 3.38
C GLY A 41 7.73 6.27 1.88
N ILE A 42 8.07 7.26 1.04
CA ILE A 42 7.81 7.25 -0.40
C ILE A 42 8.95 6.60 -1.21
N ARG A 43 10.11 6.35 -0.59
CA ARG A 43 11.29 5.77 -1.25
C ARG A 43 11.63 4.40 -0.67
N CYS A 44 12.14 3.52 -1.53
CA CYS A 44 12.60 2.21 -1.11
C CYS A 44 13.90 2.34 -0.30
N PRO A 45 14.00 1.80 0.92
CA PRO A 45 15.22 1.89 1.74
C PRO A 45 16.42 1.15 1.13
N CYS A 46 16.17 0.27 0.15
CA CYS A 46 17.18 -0.59 -0.45
C CYS A 46 17.80 -0.02 -1.73
N CYS A 47 16.98 0.48 -2.65
CA CYS A 47 17.46 1.01 -3.95
C CYS A 47 17.25 2.53 -4.11
N ASN A 48 16.70 3.18 -3.07
CA ASN A 48 16.34 4.59 -3.04
C ASN A 48 15.37 5.06 -4.14
N ASN A 49 14.80 4.14 -4.91
CA ASN A 49 13.85 4.48 -5.95
C ASN A 49 12.47 4.80 -5.36
N LYS A 50 11.73 5.68 -6.03
CA LYS A 50 10.37 6.07 -5.64
C LYS A 50 9.43 4.85 -5.72
N LEU A 51 8.65 4.62 -4.68
CA LEU A 51 7.64 3.56 -4.66
C LEU A 51 6.49 3.93 -5.60
N ARG A 52 5.90 2.92 -6.24
CA ARG A 52 4.84 3.15 -7.23
C ARG A 52 3.53 3.46 -6.54
N LEU A 53 2.87 4.52 -6.99
CA LEU A 53 1.50 4.85 -6.59
C LEU A 53 0.44 4.03 -7.35
N ASN A 54 0.81 3.48 -8.50
CA ASN A 54 -0.11 2.77 -9.38
C ASN A 54 0.47 1.43 -9.85
N SER A 55 -0.45 0.50 -10.15
CA SER A 55 -0.11 -0.75 -10.82
C SER A 55 0.44 -0.45 -12.23
N ARG A 56 1.25 -1.38 -12.78
CA ARG A 56 1.79 -1.27 -14.14
C ARG A 56 0.71 -1.35 -15.21
N ASN A 57 -0.31 -2.16 -14.96
CA ASN A 57 -1.35 -2.43 -15.94
C ASN A 57 -2.53 -1.47 -15.76
N ALA A 58 -2.59 -0.48 -16.65
CA ALA A 58 -3.63 0.54 -16.71
C ALA A 58 -5.04 0.00 -17.07
N LYS A 59 -5.21 -1.31 -17.33
CA LYS A 59 -6.54 -1.94 -17.43
C LYS A 59 -7.27 -2.00 -16.08
N SER A 60 -6.53 -1.96 -14.96
CA SER A 60 -7.08 -1.81 -13.59
C SER A 60 -7.41 -0.34 -13.24
N ARG A 61 -7.70 0.52 -14.23
CA ARG A 61 -8.03 1.94 -14.02
C ARG A 61 -9.48 2.20 -13.58
N LYS A 62 -10.35 1.18 -13.53
CA LYS A 62 -11.76 1.33 -13.13
C LYS A 62 -11.99 1.50 -11.62
N ASN A 63 -11.03 1.13 -10.76
CA ASN A 63 -11.09 1.43 -9.33
C ASN A 63 -9.95 2.39 -8.95
N ARG A 64 -10.15 3.69 -9.24
CA ARG A 64 -9.28 4.75 -8.73
C ARG A 64 -9.50 4.88 -7.22
N PHE A 65 -8.70 4.19 -6.42
CA PHE A 65 -8.31 4.76 -5.13
C PHE A 65 -7.33 5.90 -5.46
N ASN A 66 -7.88 7.11 -5.65
CA ASN A 66 -7.10 8.32 -5.55
C ASN A 66 -6.43 8.27 -4.18
N LEU A 67 -5.12 8.03 -4.14
CA LEU A 67 -4.34 8.36 -2.95
C LEU A 67 -4.27 9.89 -2.90
N GLY A 68 -5.40 10.49 -2.51
CA GLY A 68 -5.39 11.83 -1.96
C GLY A 68 -4.39 11.80 -0.80
N VAL A 69 -3.51 12.78 -0.81
CA VAL A 69 -2.67 13.17 0.30
C VAL A 69 -3.53 13.16 1.57
N LEU A 70 -3.44 12.10 2.38
CA LEU A 70 -3.92 12.15 3.75
C LEU A 70 -2.99 13.13 4.45
N LYS A 71 -3.46 14.38 4.57
CA LYS A 71 -2.88 15.36 5.48
C LYS A 71 -2.75 14.70 6.85
N ALA A 72 -1.61 14.92 7.48
CA ALA A 72 -1.35 14.56 8.87
C ALA A 72 -2.52 15.01 9.75
N GLY A 73 -3.18 14.08 10.40
CA GLY A 73 -4.35 14.34 11.23
C GLY A 73 -4.80 13.08 11.95
N ASN A 74 -4.22 12.88 13.13
CA ASN A 74 -4.65 12.03 14.24
C ASN A 74 -4.83 10.52 14.01
N LEU A 75 -3.83 9.77 14.48
CA LEU A 75 -3.96 8.36 14.83
C LEU A 75 -4.76 8.28 16.14
N ILE A 76 -6.03 7.86 16.04
CA ILE A 76 -6.80 7.43 17.21
C ILE A 76 -6.83 5.90 17.13
N GLU A 77 -6.36 5.26 18.19
CA GLU A 77 -6.50 3.83 18.43
C GLU A 77 -7.96 3.38 18.27
N SER A 78 -8.20 2.37 17.44
CA SER A 78 -9.22 1.35 17.73
C SER A 78 -8.95 0.13 16.86
N GLY A 79 -8.77 -1.00 17.53
CA GLY A 79 -8.72 -2.29 16.87
C GLY A 79 -10.06 -2.67 16.20
N GLN A 80 -9.97 -3.77 15.47
CA GLN A 80 -11.06 -4.70 15.18
C GLN A 80 -12.02 -4.36 14.02
N LEU A 81 -11.70 -4.98 12.88
CA LEU A 81 -12.61 -5.78 12.05
C LEU A 81 -13.85 -5.07 11.50
N MET A 82 -13.71 -4.59 10.25
CA MET A 82 -14.83 -4.26 9.36
C MET A 82 -15.74 -5.49 9.19
N THR A 83 -16.82 -5.55 9.95
CA THR A 83 -17.93 -6.47 9.66
C THR A 83 -18.75 -5.87 8.53
N VAL A 84 -18.82 -6.62 7.44
CA VAL A 84 -19.65 -6.31 6.28
C VAL A 84 -21.10 -6.58 6.67
N LYS A 85 -21.80 -5.59 7.25
CA LYS A 85 -23.27 -5.56 7.23
C LYS A 85 -23.69 -4.76 6.01
N LEU A 86 -23.73 -5.42 4.85
CA LEU A 86 -24.60 -4.97 3.77
C LEU A 86 -26.04 -5.19 4.25
N VAL A 87 -26.67 -4.10 4.68
CA VAL A 87 -28.12 -4.00 4.81
C VAL A 87 -28.71 -4.26 3.43
N LEU A 88 -29.19 -5.48 3.20
CA LEU A 88 -30.05 -5.78 2.09
C LEU A 88 -31.45 -5.28 2.48
N ASN A 89 -31.83 -4.12 1.94
CA ASN A 89 -33.20 -3.63 1.96
C ASN A 89 -34.12 -4.65 1.28
N LYS A 90 -35.21 -5.03 1.94
CA LYS A 90 -36.43 -5.56 1.32
C LYS A 90 -37.63 -4.91 2.00
#